data_AF-A0A535SC62-F1
#
_entry.id   AF-A0A535SC62-F1
#
_cell.length_a   1.000
_cell.length_b   1.000
_cell.length_c   1.000
_cell.angle_alpha   90.00
_cell.angle_beta   90.00
_cell.angle_gamma   90.00
#
_symmetry.space_group_name_H-M   'P 1'
#
loop_
_entity.id
_entity.type
_entity.pdbx_description
1 polymer ?
#
loop_
_entity_poly.entity_id
_entity_poly.type
_entity_poly.pdbx_seq_one_letter_code
_entity_poly.pdbx_strand_id
1 'polypeptide(L)'
;MERALILISAPVGFGKSTLLSDWLASSAIPAAWLSLEPQDNEPARFLSYLLAALQTYDPHLGTIRQTLHHQPPSMETILTVLINDLLTRKATAQEHFVFVLDNYQVITNECIHQALSFLLEHLPPHMHLVLATREDPPLQLA
;
A
#
# COMPACT_ATOMS: atom_id res chain seq x y z
N MET A 1 -13.50 9.01 6.24
CA MET A 1 -13.05 7.90 7.12
C MET A 1 -12.06 8.47 8.11
N GLU A 2 -12.10 8.08 9.37
CA GLU A 2 -11.18 8.57 10.41
C GLU A 2 -10.02 7.60 10.73
N ARG A 3 -9.97 6.42 10.08
CA ARG A 3 -8.97 5.39 10.34
C ARG A 3 -7.92 5.32 9.23
N ALA A 4 -6.65 5.36 9.62
CA ALA A 4 -5.50 5.19 8.72
C ALA A 4 -5.40 3.75 8.18
N LEU A 5 -5.78 2.76 8.99
CA LEU A 5 -5.71 1.33 8.65
C LEU A 5 -7.04 0.61 8.93
N ILE A 6 -7.44 -0.24 7.99
CA ILE A 6 -8.53 -1.21 8.10
C ILE A 6 -7.95 -2.60 7.85
N LEU A 7 -7.97 -3.48 8.86
CA LEU A 7 -7.55 -4.88 8.73
C LEU A 7 -8.78 -5.77 8.49
N ILE A 8 -8.75 -6.57 7.42
CA ILE A 8 -9.73 -7.61 7.15
C ILE A 8 -9.02 -8.97 7.21
N SER A 9 -9.12 -9.62 8.37
CA SER A 9 -8.56 -10.95 8.62
C SER A 9 -9.69 -11.98 8.62
N ALA A 10 -9.66 -12.91 7.66
CA ALA A 10 -10.59 -14.04 7.61
C ALA A 10 -10.02 -15.20 6.79
N PRO A 11 -10.37 -16.46 7.05
CA PRO A 11 -9.90 -17.59 6.24
C PRO A 11 -10.29 -17.50 4.75
N VAL A 12 -9.77 -18.44 3.95
CA VAL A 12 -10.15 -18.57 2.53
C VAL A 12 -11.65 -18.89 2.39
N GLY A 13 -12.29 -18.38 1.33
CA GLY A 13 -13.70 -18.65 1.05
C GLY A 13 -14.72 -17.73 1.74
N PHE A 14 -14.28 -16.80 2.60
CA PHE A 14 -15.15 -15.84 3.29
C PHE A 14 -15.50 -14.58 2.47
N GLY A 15 -15.11 -14.53 1.19
CA GLY A 15 -15.51 -13.43 0.29
C GLY A 15 -14.88 -12.06 0.58
N LYS A 16 -13.74 -11.99 1.28
CA LYS A 16 -13.05 -10.71 1.61
C LYS A 16 -12.89 -9.80 0.39
N SER A 17 -12.32 -10.33 -0.70
CA SER A 17 -12.08 -9.56 -1.92
C SER A 17 -13.39 -9.13 -2.57
N THR A 18 -14.42 -9.99 -2.59
CA THR A 18 -15.76 -9.65 -3.09
C THR A 18 -16.40 -8.52 -2.30
N LEU A 19 -16.39 -8.62 -0.96
CA LEU A 19 -16.91 -7.58 -0.08
C LEU A 19 -16.18 -6.25 -0.28
N LEU A 20 -14.85 -6.29 -0.44
CA LEU A 20 -14.05 -5.11 -0.70
C LEU A 20 -14.36 -4.48 -2.06
N SER A 21 -14.47 -5.29 -3.12
CA SER A 21 -14.81 -4.80 -4.46
C SER A 21 -16.20 -4.18 -4.49
N ASP A 22 -17.21 -4.84 -3.89
CA ASP A 22 -18.59 -4.34 -3.81
C ASP A 22 -18.65 -3.02 -3.02
N TRP A 23 -17.96 -2.97 -1.89
CA TRP A 23 -17.89 -1.78 -1.06
C TRP A 23 -17.21 -0.62 -1.79
N LEU A 24 -16.05 -0.84 -2.42
CA LEU A 24 -15.35 0.19 -3.21
C LEU A 24 -16.22 0.71 -4.35
N ALA A 25 -16.89 -0.17 -5.10
CA ALA A 25 -17.80 0.20 -6.17
C ALA A 25 -18.97 1.08 -5.70
N SER A 26 -19.42 0.91 -4.45
CA SER A 26 -20.48 1.73 -3.83
C SER A 26 -20.00 3.03 -3.19
N SER A 27 -18.70 3.17 -2.89
CA SER A 27 -18.17 4.24 -2.04
C SER A 27 -17.89 5.57 -2.78
N ALA A 28 -17.78 5.52 -4.11
CA ALA A 28 -17.28 6.62 -4.96
C ALA A 28 -15.88 7.17 -4.58
N ILE A 29 -15.16 6.49 -3.68
CA ILE A 29 -13.80 6.84 -3.27
C ILE A 29 -12.81 6.24 -4.27
N PRO A 30 -11.87 7.02 -4.83
CA PRO A 30 -10.80 6.48 -5.66
C PRO A 30 -10.02 5.39 -4.94
N ALA A 31 -9.65 4.32 -5.65
CA ALA A 31 -8.94 3.20 -5.06
C ALA A 31 -7.80 2.70 -5.94
N ALA A 32 -6.68 2.38 -5.31
CA ALA A 32 -5.60 1.58 -5.86
C ALA A 32 -5.64 0.19 -5.22
N TRP A 33 -5.39 -0.86 -6.00
CA TRP A 33 -5.45 -2.24 -5.53
C TRP A 33 -4.20 -3.00 -5.94
N LEU A 34 -3.56 -3.68 -4.98
CA LEU A 34 -2.51 -4.65 -5.21
C LEU A 34 -2.91 -5.98 -4.56
N SER A 35 -3.12 -7.01 -5.38
CA SER A 35 -3.24 -8.39 -4.90
C SER A 35 -1.87 -9.03 -4.94
N LEU A 36 -1.35 -9.41 -3.78
CA LEU A 36 -0.02 -9.97 -3.63
C LEU A 36 0.00 -11.46 -4.04
N GLU A 37 1.06 -11.83 -4.74
CA GLU A 37 1.39 -13.22 -5.07
C GLU A 37 2.63 -13.67 -4.28
N PRO A 38 2.87 -14.98 -4.09
CA PRO A 38 4.05 -15.46 -3.38
C PRO A 38 5.39 -14.95 -3.94
N GLN A 39 5.45 -14.65 -5.25
CA GLN A 39 6.63 -14.09 -5.90
C GLN A 39 6.93 -12.66 -5.44
N ASP A 40 5.93 -11.94 -4.94
CA ASP A 40 6.09 -10.58 -4.43
C ASP A 40 6.70 -10.54 -3.02
N ASN A 41 7.08 -11.70 -2.46
CA ASN A 41 7.87 -11.81 -1.23
C ASN A 41 9.36 -11.40 -1.39
N GLU A 42 9.72 -10.84 -2.55
CA GLU A 42 11.03 -10.27 -2.85
C GLU A 42 10.96 -8.73 -2.79
N PRO A 43 11.82 -8.04 -2.00
CA PRO A 43 11.66 -6.62 -1.71
C PRO A 43 11.64 -5.68 -2.93
N ALA A 44 12.50 -5.90 -3.93
CA ALA A 44 12.54 -5.03 -5.10
C ALA A 44 11.27 -5.19 -5.95
N ARG A 45 10.81 -6.43 -6.12
CA ARG A 45 9.56 -6.76 -6.80
C ARG A 45 8.36 -6.19 -6.06
N PHE A 46 8.27 -6.39 -4.74
CA PHE A 46 7.22 -5.81 -3.90
C PHE A 46 7.10 -4.30 -4.11
N LEU A 47 8.22 -3.57 -4.03
CA LEU A 47 8.23 -2.12 -4.24
C LEU A 47 7.79 -1.75 -5.65
N SER A 48 8.25 -2.47 -6.66
CA SER A 48 7.86 -2.22 -8.05
C SER A 48 6.35 -2.34 -8.23
N TYR A 49 5.71 -3.37 -7.67
CA TYR A 49 4.26 -3.57 -7.77
C TYR A 49 3.47 -2.62 -6.86
N LEU A 50 3.98 -2.29 -5.67
CA LEU A 50 3.38 -1.29 -4.79
C LEU A 50 3.35 0.08 -5.47
N LEU A 51 4.46 0.50 -6.08
CA LEU A 51 4.53 1.74 -6.85
C LEU A 51 3.60 1.70 -8.05
N ALA A 52 3.63 0.62 -8.85
CA ALA A 52 2.76 0.49 -10.01
C ALA A 52 1.27 0.57 -9.63
N ALA A 53 0.86 -0.06 -8.52
CA ALA A 53 -0.50 0.00 -8.02
C ALA A 53 -0.89 1.42 -7.59
N LEU A 54 -0.05 2.12 -6.84
CA LEU A 54 -0.31 3.51 -6.45
C LEU A 54 -0.30 4.46 -7.65
N GLN A 55 0.49 4.17 -8.68
CA GLN A 55 0.50 4.94 -9.93
C GLN A 55 -0.78 4.81 -10.75
N THR A 56 -1.63 3.80 -10.48
CA THR A 56 -2.99 3.75 -11.05
C THR A 56 -3.90 4.84 -10.50
N TYR A 57 -3.63 5.29 -9.27
CA TYR A 57 -4.31 6.43 -8.66
C TYR A 57 -3.66 7.75 -9.11
N ASP A 58 -2.33 7.84 -9.06
CA ASP A 58 -1.60 9.02 -9.52
C ASP A 58 -0.26 8.62 -10.20
N PRO A 59 -0.17 8.76 -11.54
CA PRO A 59 0.99 8.32 -12.33
C PRO A 59 2.33 8.94 -11.93
N HIS A 60 2.33 10.04 -11.19
CA HIS A 60 3.53 10.75 -10.84
C HIS A 60 4.08 10.38 -9.45
N LEU A 61 3.45 9.45 -8.72
CA LEU A 61 3.92 8.98 -7.42
C LEU A 61 5.21 8.15 -7.51
N GLY A 62 6.12 8.35 -6.56
CA GLY A 62 7.36 7.57 -6.43
C GLY A 62 8.32 7.78 -7.60
N THR A 63 8.20 8.91 -8.29
CA THR A 63 9.05 9.22 -9.44
C THR A 63 10.44 9.62 -8.94
N ILE A 64 11.31 8.63 -8.80
CA ILE A 64 12.72 8.89 -8.50
C ILE A 64 13.37 9.34 -9.79
N ARG A 65 13.57 10.65 -9.92
CA ARG A 65 14.48 11.20 -10.93
C ARG A 65 15.86 10.60 -10.63
N GLN A 66 16.29 9.67 -11.48
CA GLN A 66 17.62 9.09 -11.40
C GLN A 66 18.64 10.22 -11.49
N THR A 67 19.10 10.71 -10.34
CA THR A 67 20.37 11.41 -10.24
C THR A 67 21.45 10.39 -10.57
N LEU A 68 22.46 10.82 -11.33
CA LEU A 68 23.53 10.02 -11.95
C LEU A 68 24.41 9.28 -10.91
N HIS A 69 23.84 8.36 -10.14
CA HIS A 69 24.53 7.54 -9.15
C HIS A 69 24.40 6.06 -9.52
N HIS A 70 25.54 5.36 -9.45
CA HIS A 70 25.72 3.99 -9.92
C HIS A 70 25.05 2.89 -9.07
N GLN A 71 24.25 3.25 -8.05
CA GLN A 71 23.64 2.30 -7.14
C GLN A 71 22.12 2.50 -7.06
N PRO A 72 21.32 1.42 -7.14
CA PRO A 72 19.88 1.54 -6.94
C PRO A 72 19.56 2.05 -5.53
N PRO A 73 18.54 2.92 -5.37
CA PRO A 73 18.15 3.45 -4.08
C PRO A 73 17.67 2.34 -3.14
N SER A 74 17.87 2.52 -1.83
CA SER A 74 17.34 1.60 -0.82
C SER A 74 15.81 1.64 -0.76
N MET A 75 15.20 0.56 -0.28
CA MET A 75 13.75 0.46 -0.07
C MET A 75 13.19 1.63 0.75
N GLU A 76 13.86 1.97 1.86
CA GLU A 76 13.51 3.09 2.73
C GLU A 76 13.56 4.44 1.98
N THR A 77 14.56 4.65 1.12
CA THR A 77 14.66 5.87 0.30
C THR A 77 13.46 5.98 -0.64
N ILE A 78 13.11 4.87 -1.30
CA ILE A 78 11.96 4.82 -2.23
C ILE A 78 10.66 5.11 -1.47
N LEU A 79 10.45 4.49 -0.31
CA LEU A 79 9.27 4.72 0.53
C LEU A 79 9.20 6.14 1.05
N THR A 80 10.33 6.73 1.45
CA THR A 80 10.40 8.12 1.91
C THR A 80 9.99 9.08 0.80
N VAL A 81 10.48 8.86 -0.43
CA VAL A 81 10.07 9.66 -1.61
C VAL A 81 8.57 9.48 -1.86
N LEU A 82 8.06 8.25 -1.82
CA LEU A 82 6.64 7.97 -2.02
C LEU A 82 5.76 8.67 -0.96
N ILE A 83 6.12 8.57 0.32
CA ILE A 83 5.39 9.21 1.42
C ILE A 83 5.40 10.73 1.22
N ASN A 84 6.55 11.32 0.89
CA ASN A 84 6.65 12.75 0.63
C ASN A 84 5.82 13.17 -0.59
N ASP A 85 5.82 12.39 -1.67
CA ASP A 85 4.98 12.65 -2.84
C ASP A 85 3.50 12.64 -2.45
N LEU A 86 3.05 11.64 -1.68
CA LEU A 86 1.68 11.55 -1.19
C LEU A 86 1.32 12.74 -0.26
N LEU A 87 2.22 13.15 0.63
CA LEU A 87 1.99 14.28 1.54
C LEU A 87 1.96 15.64 0.83
N THR A 88 2.80 15.83 -0.17
CA THR A 88 2.99 17.13 -0.87
C THR A 88 2.01 17.32 -2.01
N ARG A 89 1.56 16.23 -2.64
CA ARG A 89 0.42 16.25 -3.55
C ARG A 89 -0.77 16.67 -2.71
N LYS A 90 -1.16 17.95 -2.86
CA LYS A 90 -2.53 18.36 -2.60
C LYS A 90 -3.39 17.54 -3.56
N ALA A 91 -3.81 16.33 -3.14
CA ALA A 91 -5.19 15.94 -3.35
C ALA A 91 -5.97 17.22 -3.09
N THR A 92 -6.80 17.67 -4.04
CA THR A 92 -7.76 18.74 -3.71
C THR A 92 -8.33 18.34 -2.34
N ALA A 93 -8.19 19.19 -1.31
CA ALA A 93 -8.04 18.76 0.10
C ALA A 93 -9.21 17.93 0.70
N GLN A 94 -10.15 17.51 -0.14
CA GLN A 94 -11.32 16.69 0.08
C GLN A 94 -11.25 15.28 -0.57
N GLU A 95 -10.28 14.96 -1.44
CA GLU A 95 -10.17 13.65 -2.08
C GLU A 95 -9.35 12.69 -1.20
N HIS A 96 -10.07 11.90 -0.41
CA HIS A 96 -9.52 10.69 0.21
C HIS A 96 -9.36 9.60 -0.86
N PHE A 97 -8.39 8.70 -0.69
CA PHE A 97 -8.28 7.49 -1.51
C PHE A 97 -8.01 6.25 -0.65
N VAL A 98 -8.38 5.09 -1.18
CA VAL A 98 -8.16 3.79 -0.54
C VAL A 98 -7.04 3.05 -1.26
N PHE A 99 -6.06 2.54 -0.53
CA PHE A 99 -5.12 1.57 -1.05
C PHE A 99 -5.43 0.19 -0.46
N VAL A 100 -5.69 -0.78 -1.32
CA VAL A 100 -5.95 -2.17 -0.90
C VAL A 100 -4.71 -3.02 -1.14
N LEU A 101 -4.20 -3.63 -0.08
CA LEU A 101 -3.24 -4.73 -0.12
C LEU A 101 -4.01 -6.02 0.18
N ASP A 102 -4.27 -6.82 -0.85
CA ASP A 102 -4.94 -8.12 -0.72
C ASP A 102 -3.93 -9.26 -0.71
N ASN A 103 -4.32 -10.36 -0.06
CA ASN A 103 -3.52 -11.57 0.13
C ASN A 103 -2.20 -11.37 0.89
N TYR A 104 -2.15 -10.49 1.89
CA TYR A 104 -0.89 -10.17 2.58
C TYR A 104 -0.20 -11.36 3.26
N GLN A 105 -0.92 -12.41 3.62
CA GLN A 105 -0.35 -13.64 4.19
C GLN A 105 0.74 -14.32 3.32
N VAL A 106 0.83 -13.98 2.03
CA VAL A 106 1.88 -14.52 1.14
C VAL A 106 3.24 -13.87 1.38
N ILE A 107 3.27 -12.75 2.11
CA ILE A 107 4.48 -12.03 2.49
C ILE A 107 4.97 -12.55 3.83
N THR A 108 6.20 -13.05 3.84
CA THR A 108 6.91 -13.53 5.04
C THR A 108 8.27 -12.85 5.23
N ASN A 109 8.65 -11.97 4.29
CA ASN A 109 9.92 -11.27 4.31
C ASN A 109 9.88 -10.09 5.29
N GLU A 110 10.72 -10.17 6.32
CA GLU A 110 10.86 -9.14 7.37
C GLU A 110 11.14 -7.73 6.82
N CYS A 111 11.89 -7.61 5.73
CA CYS A 111 12.17 -6.31 5.11
C CYS A 111 10.88 -5.66 4.59
N ILE A 112 9.95 -6.46 4.05
CA ILE A 112 8.65 -5.99 3.58
C ILE A 112 7.73 -5.64 4.75
N HIS A 113 7.77 -6.40 5.85
CA HIS A 113 7.02 -6.07 7.07
C HIS A 113 7.49 -4.76 7.70
N GLN A 114 8.81 -4.54 7.75
CA GLN A 114 9.41 -3.28 8.22
C GLN A 114 9.04 -2.10 7.34
N ALA A 115 9.10 -2.28 6.02
CA ALA A 115 8.67 -1.28 5.05
C ALA A 115 7.19 -0.89 5.21
N LEU A 116 6.30 -1.87 5.40
CA LEU A 116 4.88 -1.60 5.57
C LEU A 116 4.59 -0.93 6.93
N SER A 117 5.30 -1.34 7.99
CA SER A 117 5.23 -0.67 9.30
C SER A 117 5.65 0.79 9.20
N PHE A 118 6.75 1.08 8.50
CA PHE A 118 7.20 2.45 8.23
C PHE A 118 6.17 3.27 7.46
N LEU A 119 5.52 2.67 6.45
CA LEU A 119 4.43 3.33 5.70
C LEU A 119 3.23 3.63 6.60
N LEU A 120 2.85 2.71 7.50
CA LEU A 120 1.75 2.88 8.44
C LEU A 120 2.02 4.00 9.46
N GLU A 121 3.23 4.06 9.99
CA GLU A 121 3.66 5.09 10.94
C GLU A 121 3.66 6.50 10.32
N HIS A 122 3.76 6.59 9.00
CA HIS A 122 3.85 7.86 8.25
C HIS A 122 2.73 8.01 7.23
N LEU A 123 1.60 7.32 7.45
CA LEU A 123 0.51 7.27 6.49
C LEU A 123 -0.10 8.66 6.28
N PRO A 124 -0.20 9.15 5.03
CA PRO A 124 -0.82 10.44 4.74
C PRO A 124 -2.29 10.50 5.23
N PRO A 125 -2.77 11.64 5.75
CA PRO A 125 -4.11 11.73 6.36
C PRO A 125 -5.28 11.53 5.37
N HIS A 126 -5.01 11.66 4.08
CA HIS A 126 -5.99 11.44 2.99
C HIS A 126 -5.90 10.04 2.38
N MET A 127 -4.98 9.20 2.86
CA MET A 127 -4.85 7.80 2.45
C MET A 127 -5.52 6.90 3.49
N HIS A 128 -6.22 5.87 3.01
CA HIS A 128 -6.73 4.79 3.86
C HIS A 128 -6.15 3.47 3.36
N LEU A 129 -5.39 2.77 4.21
CA LEU A 129 -4.88 1.45 3.88
C LEU A 129 -5.90 0.38 4.31
N VAL A 130 -6.26 -0.50 3.38
CA VAL A 130 -6.99 -1.73 3.65
C VAL A 130 -6.01 -2.89 3.49
N LEU A 131 -5.81 -3.67 4.54
CA LEU A 131 -5.01 -4.88 4.52
C LEU A 131 -5.93 -6.09 4.61
N ALA A 132 -6.03 -6.88 3.54
CA ALA A 132 -6.79 -8.12 3.52
C ALA A 132 -5.86 -9.32 3.62
N THR A 133 -6.13 -10.17 4.60
CA THR A 133 -5.25 -11.30 4.96
C THR A 133 -6.06 -12.50 5.46
N ARG A 134 -5.42 -13.67 5.50
CA ARG A 134 -5.98 -14.91 6.06
C ARG A 134 -5.69 -15.10 7.54
N GLU A 135 -4.63 -14.47 8.00
CA GLU A 135 -4.11 -14.55 9.35
C GLU A 135 -3.59 -13.19 9.77
N ASP A 136 -3.49 -12.96 11.08
CA ASP A 136 -3.03 -11.68 11.59
C ASP A 136 -1.60 -11.42 11.12
N PRO A 137 -1.34 -10.27 10.47
CA PRO A 137 -0.04 -10.01 9.90
C PRO A 137 0.96 -9.73 11.03
N PRO A 138 2.27 -10.02 10.84
CA PRO A 138 3.30 -9.73 11.83
C PRO A 138 3.68 -8.23 11.83
N LEU A 139 2.67 -7.35 11.83
CA LEU A 139 2.81 -5.90 11.90
C LEU A 139 2.49 -5.45 13.31
N GLN A 140 3.24 -4.46 13.81
CA GLN A 140 2.94 -3.85 15.11
C GLN A 140 1.76 -2.88 14.94
N LEU A 141 0.54 -3.41 15.00
CA LEU A 141 -0.68 -2.63 14.95
C LEU A 141 -0.98 -2.12 16.37
N ALA A 142 -0.78 -0.82 16.59
CA ALA A 142 -0.98 -0.15 17.89
C ALA A 142 -2.46 -0.03 18.28
#